data_AF-A0A498H7U4-F1
#
_entry.id   AF-A0A498H7U4-F1
#
_cell.length_a   1.000
_cell.length_b   1.000
_cell.length_c   1.000
_cell.angle_alpha   90.00
_cell.angle_beta   90.00
_cell.angle_gamma   90.00
#
_symmetry.space_group_name_H-M   'P 1'
#
loop_
_entity.id
_entity.type
_entity.pdbx_description
1 polymer ?
#
loop_
_entity_poly.entity_id
_entity_poly.type
_entity_poly.pdbx_seq_one_letter_code
_entity_poly.pdbx_strand_id
1 'polypeptide(L)' 'MLIEYIQAALERAKYEIIEDEEEPYYGEIPELEGVWATGTSLEECRKNLEEIIEE' A
#
# COMPACT_ATOMS: atom_id res chain seq x y z
N MET A 1 16.21 11.67 2.05
CA MET A 1 16.71 10.65 3.00
C MET A 1 15.67 10.09 4.00
N LEU A 2 14.37 10.26 3.79
CA LEU A 2 13.33 9.38 4.36
C LEU A 2 12.19 9.23 3.34
N ILE A 3 11.82 10.36 2.72
CA ILE A 3 10.93 10.42 1.54
C ILE A 3 11.41 9.53 0.39
N GLU A 4 12.71 9.51 0.06
CA GLU A 4 13.25 8.64 -1.00
C GLU A 4 13.08 7.15 -0.70
N TYR A 5 13.09 6.77 0.59
CA TYR A 5 12.88 5.39 1.01
C TYR A 5 11.39 5.01 0.91
N ILE A 6 10.50 5.90 1.37
CA ILE A 6 9.05 5.72 1.24
C ILE A 6 8.65 5.62 -0.24
N GLN A 7 9.14 6.53 -1.09
CA GLN A 7 8.87 6.51 -2.52
C GLN A 7 9.42 5.24 -3.19
N ALA A 8 10.63 4.82 -2.85
CA ALA A 8 11.21 3.58 -3.36
C ALA A 8 10.42 2.33 -2.93
N ALA A 9 9.85 2.34 -1.72
CA ALA A 9 9.00 1.26 -1.22
C ALA A 9 7.64 1.24 -1.96
N LEU A 10 7.01 2.41 -2.13
CA LEU A 10 5.75 2.56 -2.87
C LEU A 10 5.88 2.20 -4.37
N GLU A 11 7.02 2.47 -5.00
CA GLU A 11 7.29 2.03 -6.39
C GLU A 11 7.32 0.51 -6.55
N ARG A 12 7.59 -0.22 -5.45
CA ARG A 12 7.62 -1.69 -5.42
C ARG A 12 6.30 -2.29 -4.91
N ALA A 13 5.33 -1.45 -4.53
CA ALA A 13 4.04 -1.90 -4.07
C ALA A 13 3.33 -2.69 -5.18
N LYS A 14 2.72 -3.80 -4.79
CA LYS A 14 1.84 -4.59 -5.65
C LYS A 14 0.42 -4.33 -5.24
N TYR A 15 -0.46 -4.24 -6.22
CA TYR A 15 -1.88 -4.03 -6.02
C TYR A 15 -2.67 -5.16 -6.66
N GLU A 16 -3.69 -5.61 -5.97
CA GLU A 16 -4.60 -6.66 -6.41
C GLU A 16 -6.03 -6.27 -6.07
N ILE A 17 -6.99 -6.71 -6.90
CA ILE A 17 -8.41 -6.59 -6.56
C ILE A 17 -8.82 -7.88 -5.86
N ILE A 18 -9.35 -7.75 -4.66
CA ILE A 18 -9.80 -8.86 -3.82
C ILE A 18 -11.32 -8.92 -3.75
N GLU A 19 -11.86 -10.04 -3.29
CA GLU A 19 -13.30 -10.25 -3.06
C GLU A 19 -13.72 -9.62 -1.71
N ASP A 20 -13.52 -8.32 -1.57
CA ASP A 20 -13.99 -7.51 -0.44
C ASP A 20 -15.02 -6.47 -0.93
N GLU A 21 -16.18 -6.41 -0.29
CA GLU A 21 -17.29 -5.53 -0.69
C GLU A 21 -17.07 -4.08 -0.26
N GLU A 22 -16.30 -3.84 0.82
CA GLU A 22 -16.03 -2.52 1.37
C GLU A 22 -14.73 -1.95 0.79
N GLU A 23 -13.65 -2.74 0.78
CA GLU A 23 -12.32 -2.32 0.33
C GLU A 23 -11.70 -3.28 -0.69
N PRO A 24 -12.16 -3.25 -1.95
CA PRO A 24 -11.76 -4.23 -2.96
C PRO A 24 -10.31 -4.09 -3.43
N TYR A 25 -9.59 -3.02 -3.08
CA TYR A 25 -8.20 -2.82 -3.49
C TYR A 25 -7.26 -3.18 -2.38
N TYR A 26 -6.51 -4.26 -2.56
CA TYR A 26 -5.42 -4.67 -1.69
C TYR A 26 -4.08 -4.18 -2.24
N GLY A 27 -3.20 -3.74 -1.34
CA GLY A 27 -1.86 -3.31 -1.66
C GLY A 27 -0.86 -3.82 -0.65
N GLU A 28 0.28 -4.34 -1.10
CA GLU A 28 1.37 -4.79 -0.24
C GLU A 28 2.73 -4.39 -0.79
N ILE A 29 3.75 -4.36 0.09
CA ILE A 29 5.14 -4.20 -0.31
C ILE A 29 5.86 -5.51 -0.02
N PRO A 30 6.11 -6.38 -1.02
CA PRO A 30 6.66 -7.71 -0.80
C PRO A 30 8.03 -7.74 -0.10
N GLU A 31 8.79 -6.64 -0.20
CA GLU A 31 10.10 -6.50 0.45
C GLU A 31 10.00 -6.13 1.93
N LEU A 32 8.81 -5.74 2.42
CA LEU A 32 8.55 -5.31 3.79
C LEU A 32 7.49 -6.23 4.43
N GLU A 33 7.95 -7.19 5.23
CA GLU A 33 7.05 -8.14 5.91
C GLU A 33 6.04 -7.41 6.82
N GLY A 34 4.75 -7.70 6.59
CA GLY A 34 3.65 -7.12 7.37
C GLY A 34 3.17 -5.75 6.90
N VAL A 35 3.76 -5.17 5.84
CA VAL A 35 3.31 -3.90 5.27
C VAL A 35 2.31 -4.15 4.15
N TRP A 36 1.04 -3.92 4.45
CA TRP A 36 -0.07 -4.00 3.50
C TRP A 36 -1.20 -3.05 3.91
N ALA A 37 -2.04 -2.67 2.96
CA ALA A 37 -3.24 -1.89 3.19
C ALA A 37 -4.36 -2.27 2.22
N THR A 38 -5.58 -1.91 2.57
CA THR A 38 -6.77 -2.00 1.72
C THR A 38 -7.38 -0.62 1.49
N GLY A 39 -8.28 -0.48 0.52
CA GLY A 39 -9.03 0.75 0.30
C GLY A 39 -10.18 0.59 -0.67
N THR A 40 -11.10 1.56 -0.68
CA THR A 40 -12.27 1.58 -1.58
C THR A 40 -11.89 1.91 -3.03
N SER A 41 -10.70 2.50 -3.21
CA SER A 41 -10.09 2.81 -4.50
C SER A 41 -8.59 2.53 -4.49
N LEU A 42 -7.98 2.38 -5.67
CA LEU A 42 -6.53 2.21 -5.79
C LEU A 42 -5.74 3.37 -5.18
N GLU A 43 -6.25 4.61 -5.31
CA GLU A 43 -5.61 5.81 -4.76
C GLU A 43 -5.66 5.83 -3.23
N GLU A 44 -6.79 5.44 -2.65
CA GLU A 44 -6.94 5.31 -1.19
C GLU A 44 -6.05 4.19 -0.63
N CYS A 45 -6.05 3.02 -1.25
CA CYS A 45 -5.16 1.92 -0.87
C CYS A 45 -3.68 2.35 -0.89
N ARG A 46 -3.27 3.12 -1.92
CA ARG A 46 -1.92 3.68 -2.00
C ARG A 46 -1.62 4.68 -0.88
N LYS A 47 -2.58 5.56 -0.55
CA LYS A 47 -2.43 6.53 0.56
C LYS A 47 -2.30 5.82 1.90
N ASN A 48 -3.11 4.78 2.13
CA ASN A 48 -3.05 3.97 3.35
C ASN A 48 -1.70 3.25 3.48
N LEU A 49 -1.16 2.72 2.38
CA LEU A 49 0.20 2.16 2.35
C LEU A 49 1.28 3.20 2.70
N GLU A 50 1.17 4.43 2.18
CA GLU A 50 2.11 5.52 2.49
C GLU A 50 2.08 5.87 3.98
N GLU A 51 0.88 5.99 4.57
CA GLU A 51 0.71 6.27 6.01
C GLU A 51 1.35 5.19 6.89
N ILE A 52 1.20 3.90 6.54
CA ILE A 52 1.80 2.78 7.31
C ILE A 52 3.34 2.81 7.28
N ILE A 53 3.95 3.27 6.19
CA ILE A 53 5.43 3.33 6.07
C ILE A 53 5.98 4.56 6.80
N GLU A 54 5.16 5.61 6.97
CA GLU A 54 5.54 6.82 7.69
C GLU A 54 5.48 6.67 9.21
N GLU A 55 4.65 5.76 9.75
CA GLU A 55 4.56 5.43 11.18
C GLU A 55 5.71 4.53 11.70
#